data_AF-A0AAV5CFJ0-F1
#
_entry.id   AF-A0AAV5CFJ0-F1
#
_cell.length_a   1.000
_cell.length_b   1.000
_cell.length_c   1.000
_cell.angle_alpha   90.00
_cell.angle_beta   90.00
_cell.angle_gamma   90.00
#
_symmetry.space_group_name_H-M   'P 1'
#
loop_
_entity.id
_entity.type
_entity.pdbx_description
1 polymer ?
#
loop_
_entity_poly.entity_id
_entity_poly.type
_entity_poly.pdbx_seq_one_letter_code
_entity_poly.pdbx_strand_id
1 'polypeptide(L)'
;MGSFFSTLLTPPPMDDDPNSAVVAAHSTATWDQQWEAHKSSGKLLVIDFSASWCGPCRFIEPAFKEMASRFTDAIFVKIDVDELAVCFRQYLPYL
;
A
#
# COMPACT_ATOMS: atom_id res chain seq x y z
N MET A 1 4.88 -9.74 38.38
CA MET A 1 4.17 -10.56 37.37
C MET A 1 3.10 -9.68 36.76
N GLY A 2 3.17 -9.40 35.45
CA GLY A 2 2.20 -8.56 34.75
C GLY A 2 2.79 -7.23 34.27
N SER A 3 3.25 -7.21 33.02
CA SER A 3 3.12 -6.10 32.05
C SER A 3 3.89 -6.38 30.73
N PHE A 4 4.18 -7.65 30.39
CA PHE A 4 4.87 -7.99 29.14
C PHE A 4 3.92 -8.34 27.98
N PHE A 5 2.60 -8.38 28.23
CA PHE A 5 1.61 -8.75 27.20
C PHE A 5 0.96 -7.55 26.50
N SER A 6 1.21 -6.31 26.94
CA SER A 6 0.53 -5.14 26.34
C SER A 6 1.17 -4.64 25.05
N THR A 7 2.42 -5.01 24.76
CA THR A 7 3.15 -4.59 23.54
C THR A 7 2.96 -5.53 22.35
N LEU A 8 2.30 -6.68 22.52
CA LEU A 8 2.04 -7.63 21.43
C LEU A 8 0.76 -7.30 20.63
N LEU A 9 0.03 -6.25 21.03
CA LEU A 9 -1.23 -5.83 20.39
C LEU A 9 -1.10 -4.59 19.53
N THR A 10 0.04 -3.90 19.54
CA THR A 10 0.36 -2.89 18.53
C THR A 10 0.96 -3.62 17.34
N PRO A 11 0.26 -3.70 16.18
CA PRO A 11 0.92 -4.14 14.96
C PRO A 11 2.16 -3.24 14.76
N PRO A 12 3.33 -3.82 14.42
CA PRO A 12 4.49 -3.00 14.11
C PRO A 12 4.11 -2.02 12.99
N PRO A 13 4.60 -0.76 13.04
CA PRO A 13 4.42 0.16 11.92
C PRO A 13 4.84 -0.55 10.64
N MET A 14 4.00 -0.46 9.61
CA MET A 14 4.29 -1.11 8.33
C MET A 14 5.64 -0.59 7.83
N ASP A 15 6.61 -1.49 7.73
CA ASP A 15 7.95 -1.15 7.29
C ASP A 15 7.90 -0.77 5.80
N ASP A 16 7.86 0.55 5.54
CA ASP A 16 8.09 1.14 4.23
C ASP A 16 9.53 0.83 3.84
N ASP A 17 9.76 -0.34 3.22
CA ASP A 17 11.07 -0.72 2.71
C ASP A 17 11.47 0.24 1.59
N PRO A 18 12.47 1.12 1.80
CA PRO A 18 12.88 2.11 0.81
C PRO A 18 13.50 1.49 -0.45
N ASN A 19 13.78 0.18 -0.44
CA ASN A 19 14.32 -0.55 -1.59
C ASN A 19 13.26 -1.35 -2.36
N SER A 20 11.98 -1.27 -1.97
CA SER A 20 10.91 -1.96 -2.67
C SER A 20 10.50 -1.22 -3.95
N ALA A 21 10.21 -1.97 -5.02
CA ALA A 21 9.64 -1.43 -6.26
C ALA A 21 8.16 -0.97 -6.10
N VAL A 22 7.58 -1.17 -4.91
CA VAL A 22 6.23 -0.75 -4.56
C VAL A 22 6.24 0.67 -4.01
N VAL A 23 5.45 1.55 -4.61
CA VAL A 23 5.28 2.93 -4.13
C VAL A 23 4.24 2.95 -3.00
N ALA A 24 4.61 3.44 -1.82
CA ALA A 24 3.67 3.67 -0.73
C ALA A 24 3.06 5.07 -0.84
N ALA A 25 1.74 5.17 -0.93
CA ALA A 25 1.02 6.43 -0.92
C ALA A 25 0.46 6.70 0.48
N HIS A 26 1.01 7.72 1.15
CA HIS A 26 0.59 8.16 2.50
C HIS A 26 -0.17 9.49 2.48
N SER A 27 -0.31 10.12 1.30
CA SER A 27 -1.02 11.38 1.15
C SER A 27 -1.77 11.44 -0.18
N THR A 28 -2.87 12.20 -0.21
CA THR A 28 -3.68 12.40 -1.42
C THR A 28 -2.86 13.05 -2.53
N ALA A 29 -1.97 13.98 -2.19
CA ALA A 29 -1.08 14.62 -3.15
C ALA A 29 -0.11 13.61 -3.81
N THR A 30 0.46 12.69 -3.02
CA THR A 30 1.33 11.63 -3.55
C THR A 30 0.54 10.68 -4.45
N TRP A 31 -0.69 10.33 -4.06
CA TRP A 31 -1.58 9.52 -4.87
C TRP A 31 -1.93 10.19 -6.21
N ASP A 32 -2.34 11.46 -6.18
CA ASP A 32 -2.73 12.20 -7.38
C ASP A 32 -1.56 12.28 -8.38
N GLN A 33 -0.34 12.51 -7.88
CA GLN A 33 0.85 12.50 -8.72
C GLN A 33 1.08 11.13 -9.38
N GLN A 34 0.94 10.02 -8.63
CA GLN A 34 1.08 8.67 -9.18
C GLN A 34 -0.03 8.34 -10.19
N TRP A 35 -1.25 8.78 -9.91
CA TRP A 35 -2.40 8.60 -10.79
C TRP A 35 -2.24 9.32 -12.13
N GLU A 36 -1.83 10.59 -12.12
CA GLU A 36 -1.54 11.34 -13.35
C GLU A 36 -0.34 10.74 -14.13
N ALA A 37 0.69 10.29 -13.41
CA ALA A 37 1.82 9.60 -14.03
C ALA A 37 1.39 8.29 -14.70
N HIS A 38 0.52 7.51 -14.06
CA HIS A 38 -0.03 6.29 -14.64
C HIS A 38 -0.84 6.57 -15.91
N LYS A 39 -1.77 7.53 -15.88
CA LYS A 39 -2.61 7.89 -17.04
C LYS A 39 -1.79 8.26 -18.27
N SER A 40 -0.64 8.92 -18.08
CA SER A 40 0.26 9.28 -19.18
C SER A 40 1.16 8.12 -19.62
N SER A 41 1.46 7.16 -18.74
CA SER A 41 2.33 6.01 -19.03
C SER A 41 1.66 4.91 -19.86
N GLY A 42 0.34 4.73 -19.74
CA GLY A 42 -0.39 3.61 -20.34
C GLY A 42 -0.04 2.22 -19.77
N LYS A 43 0.80 2.15 -18.74
CA LYS A 43 1.21 0.90 -18.07
C LYS A 43 0.11 0.40 -17.15
N LEU A 44 0.05 -0.91 -16.89
CA LEU A 44 -0.90 -1.46 -15.92
C LEU A 44 -0.63 -0.88 -14.51
N LEU A 45 -1.66 -0.41 -13.81
CA LEU A 45 -1.57 0.01 -12.41
C LEU A 45 -2.20 -1.06 -11.52
N VAL A 46 -1.43 -1.55 -10.55
CA VAL A 46 -1.87 -2.53 -9.55
C VAL A 46 -1.83 -1.87 -8.19
N ILE A 47 -2.98 -1.86 -7.50
CA ILE A 47 -3.16 -1.15 -6.24
C ILE A 47 -3.47 -2.17 -5.14
N ASP A 48 -2.66 -2.18 -4.07
CA ASP A 48 -2.94 -2.91 -2.83
C ASP A 48 -3.52 -1.96 -1.79
N PHE A 49 -4.80 -2.13 -1.48
CA PHE A 49 -5.46 -1.44 -0.37
C PHE A 49 -5.22 -2.24 0.91
N SER A 50 -4.33 -1.72 1.75
CA SER A 50 -3.79 -2.42 2.91
C SER A 50 -4.10 -1.67 4.19
N ALA A 51 -3.90 -2.33 5.33
CA ALA A 51 -4.01 -1.70 6.64
C ALA A 51 -3.07 -2.37 7.64
N SER A 52 -2.52 -1.61 8.58
CA SER A 52 -1.65 -2.14 9.64
C SER A 52 -2.30 -3.25 10.48
N TRP A 53 -3.62 -3.17 10.69
CA TRP A 53 -4.43 -4.15 11.43
C TRP A 53 -4.95 -5.31 10.56
N CYS A 54 -4.76 -5.26 9.24
CA CYS A 54 -5.23 -6.31 8.33
C CYS A 54 -4.23 -7.48 8.29
N GLY A 55 -4.51 -8.52 9.07
CA GLY A 55 -3.70 -9.76 9.10
C GLY A 55 -3.48 -10.40 7.72
N PRO A 56 -4.53 -10.64 6.90
CA PRO A 56 -4.36 -11.19 5.55
C PRO A 56 -3.53 -10.31 4.61
N CYS A 57 -3.63 -8.98 4.74
CA CYS A 57 -2.87 -8.04 3.91
C CYS A 57 -1.36 -8.17 4.18
N ARG A 58 -0.98 -8.33 5.45
CA ARG A 58 0.43 -8.58 5.84
C ARG A 58 0.97 -9.91 5.31
N PHE A 59 0.10 -10.91 5.10
CA PHE A 59 0.50 -12.20 4.54
C PHE A 59 0.78 -12.13 3.04
N ILE A 60 0.01 -11.34 2.29
CA ILE A 60 0.19 -11.20 0.82
C ILE A 60 1.29 -10.19 0.45
N GLU A 61 1.62 -9.25 1.34
CA GLU A 61 2.65 -8.21 1.14
C GLU A 61 3.97 -8.72 0.52
N PRO A 62 4.63 -9.79 1.02
CA PRO A 62 5.87 -10.26 0.40
C PRO A 62 5.68 -10.77 -1.04
N ALA A 63 4.56 -11.42 -1.34
CA ALA A 63 4.24 -11.85 -2.69
C ALA A 63 3.96 -10.64 -3.60
N PHE A 64 3.33 -9.59 -3.07
CA PHE A 64 3.12 -8.34 -3.79
C PHE A 64 4.43 -7.64 -4.14
N LYS A 65 5.37 -7.55 -3.19
CA LYS A 65 6.72 -7.02 -3.43
C LYS A 65 7.49 -7.84 -4.48
N GLU A 66 7.37 -9.18 -4.43
CA GLU A 66 7.97 -10.05 -5.45
C GLU A 66 7.38 -9.77 -6.84
N MET A 67 6.06 -9.65 -6.95
CA MET A 67 5.39 -9.30 -8.22
C MET A 67 5.88 -7.95 -8.74
N ALA A 68 6.00 -6.94 -7.88
CA ALA A 68 6.51 -5.63 -8.27
C ALA A 68 7.94 -5.70 -8.83
N SER A 69 8.79 -6.57 -8.26
CA SER A 69 10.15 -6.78 -8.78
C SER A 69 10.18 -7.50 -10.13
N ARG A 70 9.19 -8.37 -10.40
CA ARG A 70 9.12 -9.20 -11.61
C ARG A 70 8.43 -8.50 -12.77
N PHE A 71 7.40 -7.70 -12.47
CA PHE A 71 6.56 -7.02 -13.46
C PHE A 71 6.91 -5.54 -13.52
N THR A 72 8.10 -5.22 -14.04
CA THR A 72 8.60 -3.85 -14.16
C THR A 72 7.85 -2.98 -15.17
N ASP A 73 6.97 -3.60 -15.97
CA ASP A 73 6.08 -2.91 -16.91
C ASP A 73 4.69 -2.59 -16.32
N ALA A 74 4.49 -2.92 -15.04
CA ALA A 74 3.36 -2.49 -14.26
C ALA A 74 3.82 -1.60 -13.08
N ILE A 75 2.95 -0.70 -12.66
CA ILE A 75 3.16 0.19 -11.53
C ILE A 75 2.45 -0.44 -10.33
N PHE A 76 3.19 -0.69 -9.26
CA PHE A 76 2.65 -1.25 -8.02
C PHE A 76 2.57 -0.16 -6.96
N VAL A 77 1.36 0.08 -6.45
CA VAL A 77 1.10 1.08 -5.42
C VAL A 77 0.44 0.41 -4.24
N LYS A 78 0.90 0.73 -3.03
CA LYS A 78 0.26 0.35 -1.77
C LYS A 78 -0.36 1.58 -1.13
N ILE A 79 -1.61 1.45 -0.72
CA ILE A 79 -2.41 2.52 -0.09
C ILE A 79 -2.85 2.02 1.27
N ASP A 80 -2.50 2.76 2.33
CA ASP A 80 -3.05 2.51 3.65
C ASP A 80 -4.48 3.11 3.74
N VAL A 81 -5.46 2.27 4.03
CA VAL A 81 -6.88 2.66 4.10
C VAL A 81 -7.20 3.56 5.30
N ASP A 82 -6.40 3.51 6.37
CA ASP A 82 -6.56 4.37 7.54
C ASP A 82 -6.02 5.77 7.25
N GLU A 83 -4.91 5.88 6.52
CA GLU A 83 -4.30 7.16 6.14
C GLU A 83 -5.06 7.85 5.00
N LEU A 84 -5.58 7.07 4.05
CA LEU A 84 -6.22 7.57 2.84
C LEU A 84 -7.70 7.19 2.72
N ALA A 85 -8.41 7.14 3.85
CA ALA A 85 -9.84 6.82 3.92
C ALA A 85 -10.74 7.71 3.02
N VAL A 86 -10.31 8.94 2.74
CA VAL A 86 -11.00 9.88 1.82
C VAL A 86 -10.75 9.50 0.36
N CYS A 87 -9.50 9.14 0.03
CA CYS A 87 -9.11 8.75 -1.31
C CYS A 87 -9.79 7.44 -1.72
N PHE A 88 -9.80 6.45 -0.83
CA PHE A 88 -10.47 5.17 -1.06
C PHE A 88 -11.93 5.36 -1.48
N ARG A 89 -12.72 6.14 -0.73
CA ARG A 89 -14.15 6.35 -1.04
C ARG A 89 -14.41 7.12 -2.32
N GLN A 90 -13.52 8.03 -2.70
CA GLN A 90 -13.72 8.90 -3.86
C GLN A 90 -13.43 8.18 -5.18
N TYR A 91 -12.46 7.27 -5.20
CA TYR A 91 -12.01 6.58 -6.42
C TYR A 91 -12.56 5.15 -6.58
N LEU A 92 -13.08 4.53 -5.50
CA LEU A 92 -13.77 3.23 -5.57
C LEU A 92 -14.88 3.11 -6.63
N PRO A 93 -15.73 4.12 -6.90
CA PRO A 93 -16.78 3.97 -7.92
C PRO A 93 -16.25 3.97 -9.36
N TYR A 94 -14.96 4.22 -9.57
CA TYR A 94 -14.31 4.23 -10.89
C TYR A 94 -13.38 3.02 -11.12
N LEU A 95 -13.25 2.13 -10.12
CA LEU A 95 -12.52 0.85 -10.18
C LEU A 95 -13.51 -0.31 -10.14
#